data_AF-A0A1C7NR59-F1
#
_entry.id   AF-A0A1C7NR59-F1
#
_cell.length_a   1.000
_cell.length_b   1.000
_cell.length_c   1.000
_cell.angle_alpha   90.00
_cell.angle_beta   90.00
_cell.angle_gamma   90.00
#
_symmetry.space_group_name_H-M   'P 1'
#
loop_
_entity.id
_entity.type
_entity.pdbx_description
1 polymer ?
#
loop_
_entity_poly.entity_id
_entity_poly.type
_entity_poly.pdbx_seq_one_letter_code
_entity_poly.pdbx_strand_id
1 'polypeptide(L)'
;MSNELDLLPVARYLSLKGSYIDQLGSQPESLVKEVHIRHRLDRDGANDGHHITVINHLEIASFIQHDQTDPTSSASQQKKASKRQHREALFGIHQQAIDLLGPAAGWEKPVDLGLGQCRDGASVSYFRVVHWPLGQELRRQLGLGFTNFHITVGFVPNDVHLYKGPASLICLQPGQPLSRKRAKLLISVASFYYHDTKFFKLLGRQCWKHGYYAEMASLTQVYVTCKEVQKNNSIYLPRA
;
A
#
# COMPACT_ATOMS: atom_id res chain seq x y z
N MET A 1 -6.12 -7.03 25.02
CA MET A 1 -5.76 -7.82 23.83
C MET A 1 -4.67 -7.08 23.10
N SER A 2 -3.49 -7.69 22.90
CA SER A 2 -2.41 -7.09 22.12
C SER A 2 -2.84 -6.96 20.66
N ASN A 3 -2.72 -5.76 20.09
CA ASN A 3 -2.93 -5.52 18.67
C ASN A 3 -1.78 -6.17 17.90
N GLU A 4 -2.02 -7.37 17.40
CA GLU A 4 -1.03 -8.23 16.76
C GLU A 4 -0.95 -7.95 15.26
N LEU A 5 0.28 -8.06 14.74
CA LEU A 5 0.61 -8.01 13.34
C LEU A 5 1.21 -9.35 12.95
N ASP A 6 0.78 -9.88 11.82
CA ASP A 6 1.26 -11.14 11.26
C ASP A 6 1.57 -10.97 9.78
N LEU A 7 2.72 -11.47 9.34
CA LEU A 7 3.09 -11.48 7.93
C LEU A 7 2.82 -12.88 7.41
N LEU A 8 1.86 -13.03 6.51
CA LEU A 8 1.40 -14.34 6.07
C LEU A 8 1.58 -14.54 4.56
N PRO A 9 2.09 -15.71 4.12
CA PRO A 9 2.02 -16.12 2.73
C PRO A 9 0.58 -16.56 2.40
N VAL A 10 -0.14 -15.75 1.60
CA VAL A 10 -1.55 -15.99 1.26
C VAL A 10 -1.68 -16.31 -0.22
N ALA A 11 -1.88 -17.60 -0.52
CA ALA A 11 -2.06 -18.17 -1.85
C ALA A 11 -0.97 -17.79 -2.87
N ARG A 12 -0.99 -16.57 -3.39
CA ARG A 12 -0.09 -16.06 -4.43
C ARG A 12 0.64 -14.77 -4.04
N TYR A 13 0.40 -14.20 -2.87
CA TYR A 13 0.97 -12.94 -2.43
C TYR A 13 1.42 -13.00 -0.95
N LEU A 14 2.23 -12.04 -0.53
CA LEU A 14 2.63 -11.86 0.86
C LEU A 14 1.85 -10.71 1.47
N SER A 15 1.18 -10.94 2.59
CA SER A 15 0.30 -9.94 3.20
C SER A 15 0.55 -9.73 4.67
N LEU A 16 0.46 -8.47 5.12
CA LEU A 16 0.39 -8.13 6.53
C LEU A 16 -1.08 -8.17 6.98
N LYS A 17 -1.35 -8.96 8.01
CA LYS A 17 -2.65 -9.25 8.61
C LYS A 17 -2.60 -9.07 10.13
N GLY A 18 -3.71 -9.34 10.81
CA GLY A 18 -3.83 -9.33 12.27
C GLY A 18 -4.85 -8.31 12.77
N SER A 19 -5.16 -8.39 14.06
CA SER A 19 -6.23 -7.60 14.69
C SER A 19 -6.02 -6.09 14.54
N TYR A 20 -4.77 -5.63 14.44
CA TYR A 20 -4.48 -4.24 14.16
C TYR A 20 -4.94 -3.82 12.75
N ILE A 21 -4.66 -4.64 11.73
CA ILE A 21 -5.04 -4.37 10.34
C ILE A 21 -6.56 -4.45 10.18
N ASP A 22 -7.21 -5.39 10.86
CA ASP A 22 -8.67 -5.47 10.94
C ASP A 22 -9.29 -4.23 11.57
N GLN A 23 -8.71 -3.72 12.65
CA GLN A 23 -9.14 -2.49 13.30
C GLN A 23 -9.06 -1.29 12.35
N LEU A 24 -7.98 -1.19 11.55
CA LEU A 24 -7.84 -0.11 10.57
C LEU A 24 -8.87 -0.25 9.43
N GLY A 25 -9.03 -1.45 8.89
CA GLY A 25 -9.93 -1.72 7.77
C GLY A 25 -11.43 -1.63 8.12
N SER A 26 -11.79 -1.91 9.37
CA SER A 26 -13.18 -1.95 9.85
C SER A 26 -13.69 -0.61 10.39
N GLN A 27 -12.92 0.48 10.26
CA GLN A 27 -13.40 1.79 10.70
C GLN A 27 -14.68 2.17 9.95
N PRO A 28 -15.73 2.62 10.65
CA PRO A 28 -16.99 2.98 10.02
C PRO A 28 -16.81 4.23 9.15
N GLU A 29 -17.33 4.17 7.93
CA GLU A 29 -17.19 5.24 6.93
C GLU A 29 -18.51 5.43 6.19
N SER A 30 -19.10 6.63 6.26
CA SER A 30 -20.44 6.90 5.72
C SER A 30 -20.54 6.74 4.20
N LEU A 31 -19.42 6.88 3.48
CA LEU A 31 -19.36 6.71 2.03
C LEU A 31 -19.30 5.24 1.61
N VAL A 32 -18.87 4.35 2.51
CA VAL A 32 -18.74 2.91 2.24
C VAL A 32 -20.05 2.22 2.61
N LYS A 33 -20.94 2.12 1.62
CA LYS A 33 -22.20 1.36 1.75
C LYS A 33 -21.97 -0.14 1.88
N GLU A 34 -22.93 -0.83 2.47
CA GLU A 34 -22.94 -2.29 2.68
C GLU A 34 -22.66 -3.10 1.41
N VAL A 35 -23.18 -2.68 0.26
CA VAL A 35 -22.92 -3.36 -1.03
C VAL A 35 -21.43 -3.41 -1.37
N HIS A 36 -20.67 -2.36 -1.02
CA HIS A 36 -19.23 -2.32 -1.26
C HIS A 36 -18.49 -3.32 -0.37
N ILE A 37 -18.91 -3.41 0.89
CA ILE A 37 -18.32 -4.31 1.88
C ILE A 37 -18.59 -5.76 1.45
N ARG A 38 -19.83 -6.06 1.06
CA ARG A 38 -20.22 -7.39 0.57
C ARG A 38 -19.35 -7.85 -0.61
N HIS A 39 -19.16 -7.01 -1.62
CA HIS A 39 -18.30 -7.37 -2.76
C HIS A 39 -16.85 -7.66 -2.34
N ARG A 40 -16.32 -6.95 -1.34
CA ARG A 40 -15.01 -7.27 -0.77
C ARG A 40 -15.02 -8.61 -0.05
N LEU A 41 -16.02 -8.87 0.78
CA LEU A 41 -16.15 -10.14 1.51
C LEU A 41 -16.36 -11.33 0.56
N ASP A 42 -17.08 -11.15 -0.55
CA ASP A 42 -17.28 -12.17 -1.57
C ASP A 42 -15.96 -12.51 -2.30
N ARG A 43 -15.11 -11.49 -2.53
CA ARG A 43 -13.79 -11.66 -3.17
C ARG A 43 -12.76 -12.27 -2.22
N ASP A 44 -12.65 -11.73 -1.02
CA ASP A 44 -11.56 -12.06 -0.07
C ASP A 44 -11.94 -13.23 0.86
N GLY A 45 -13.23 -13.47 1.05
CA GLY A 45 -13.77 -14.40 2.04
C GLY A 45 -14.21 -13.67 3.31
N ALA A 46 -15.42 -13.96 3.79
CA ALA A 46 -16.01 -13.29 4.95
C ALA A 46 -15.18 -13.41 6.25
N ASN A 47 -14.37 -14.46 6.35
CA ASN A 47 -13.54 -14.77 7.52
C ASN A 47 -12.06 -14.45 7.34
N ASP A 48 -11.63 -13.92 6.18
CA ASP A 48 -10.21 -13.71 5.86
C ASP A 48 -9.64 -12.40 6.45
N GLY A 49 -10.52 -11.56 7.00
CA GLY A 49 -10.18 -10.28 7.59
C GLY A 49 -9.77 -9.23 6.55
N HIS A 50 -9.09 -8.20 7.02
CA HIS A 50 -8.41 -7.20 6.21
C HIS A 50 -6.92 -7.50 6.11
N HIS A 51 -6.30 -7.01 5.04
CA HIS A 51 -4.88 -7.20 4.82
C HIS A 51 -4.26 -6.02 4.06
N ILE A 52 -2.95 -5.87 4.21
CA ILE A 52 -2.10 -5.05 3.33
C ILE A 52 -1.30 -6.02 2.46
N THR A 53 -1.40 -5.89 1.14
CA THR A 53 -0.51 -6.64 0.24
C THR A 53 0.89 -6.01 0.31
N VAL A 54 1.86 -6.75 0.85
CA VAL A 54 3.26 -6.31 0.97
C VAL A 54 4.03 -6.60 -0.30
N ILE A 55 3.82 -7.79 -0.87
CA ILE A 55 4.42 -8.24 -2.13
C ILE A 55 3.35 -8.94 -2.94
N ASN A 56 3.12 -8.47 -4.17
CA ASN A 56 2.09 -9.01 -5.04
C ASN A 56 2.57 -10.24 -5.84
N HIS A 57 1.64 -10.91 -6.52
CA HIS A 57 1.93 -12.15 -7.24
C HIS A 57 2.89 -11.98 -8.43
N LEU A 58 2.90 -10.81 -9.09
CA LEU A 58 3.84 -10.52 -10.19
C LEU A 58 5.25 -10.32 -9.65
N GLU A 59 5.38 -9.68 -8.49
CA GLU A 59 6.67 -9.50 -7.80
C GLU A 59 7.22 -10.84 -7.32
N ILE A 60 6.39 -11.74 -6.80
CA ILE A 60 6.85 -13.09 -6.42
C ILE A 60 7.35 -13.86 -7.64
N ALA A 61 6.67 -13.72 -8.78
CA ALA A 61 7.09 -14.38 -10.01
C ALA A 61 8.50 -13.97 -10.47
N SER A 62 8.96 -12.75 -10.16
CA SER A 62 10.33 -12.33 -10.49
C SER A 62 11.42 -13.00 -9.64
N PHE A 63 11.07 -13.66 -8.53
CA PHE A 63 12.02 -14.45 -7.72
C PHE A 63 12.09 -15.91 -8.14
N ILE A 64 11.22 -16.38 -9.03
CA ILE A 64 11.26 -17.74 -9.53
C ILE A 64 12.39 -17.81 -10.55
N GLN A 65 13.46 -18.54 -10.21
CA GLN A 65 14.51 -18.86 -11.18
C GLN A 65 13.86 -19.68 -12.31
N HIS A 66 14.07 -19.26 -13.56
CA HIS A 66 13.71 -20.06 -14.72
C HIS A 66 14.64 -21.27 -14.79
N ASP A 67 14.44 -22.24 -13.92
CA ASP A 67 14.99 -23.57 -14.12
C ASP A 67 14.39 -24.12 -15.41
N GLN A 68 15.26 -24.69 -16.24
CA GLN A 68 14.93 -25.27 -17.53
C GLN A 68 13.94 -26.41 -17.33
N THR A 69 12.64 -26.08 -17.32
CA THR A 69 11.59 -27.09 -17.33
C THR A 69 11.75 -27.90 -18.61
N ASP A 70 11.93 -29.21 -18.46
CA ASP A 70 12.08 -30.15 -19.55
C ASP A 70 10.93 -29.95 -20.57
N PRO A 71 11.23 -29.53 -21.82
CA PRO A 71 10.23 -29.19 -22.82
C PRO A 71 9.35 -30.39 -23.21
N THR A 72 9.71 -31.60 -22.81
CA THR A 72 8.94 -32.83 -23.06
C THR A 72 7.81 -33.07 -22.06
N SER A 73 7.73 -32.30 -20.98
CA SER A 73 6.71 -32.47 -19.94
C SER A 73 5.31 -32.01 -20.38
N SER A 74 4.29 -32.77 -19.98
CA SER A 74 2.90 -32.45 -20.33
C SER A 74 2.43 -31.13 -19.70
N ALA A 75 1.47 -30.44 -20.34
CA ALA A 75 0.93 -29.17 -19.86
C ALA A 75 0.37 -29.22 -18.42
N SER A 76 -0.11 -30.38 -17.96
CA SER A 76 -0.60 -30.58 -16.59
C SER A 76 0.55 -30.66 -15.57
N GLN A 77 1.68 -31.27 -15.95
CA GLN A 77 2.89 -31.34 -15.14
C GLN A 77 3.56 -29.96 -15.03
N GLN A 78 3.64 -29.21 -16.14
CA GLN A 78 4.18 -27.86 -16.16
C GLN A 78 3.42 -26.90 -15.22
N LYS A 79 2.07 -26.95 -15.24
CA LYS A 79 1.25 -26.13 -14.33
C LYS A 79 1.46 -26.49 -12.85
N LYS A 80 1.62 -27.77 -12.53
CA LYS A 80 1.90 -28.23 -11.16
C LYS A 80 3.29 -27.76 -10.69
N ALA A 81 4.30 -27.89 -11.55
CA ALA A 81 5.66 -27.43 -11.26
C ALA A 81 5.70 -25.91 -11.01
N SER A 82 5.07 -25.12 -11.88
CA SER A 82 4.99 -23.66 -11.71
C SER A 82 4.28 -23.25 -10.41
N LYS A 83 3.16 -23.90 -10.05
CA LYS A 83 2.46 -23.62 -8.78
C LYS A 83 3.33 -23.95 -7.57
N ARG A 84 4.11 -25.03 -7.65
CA ARG A 84 5.06 -25.42 -6.59
C ARG A 84 6.19 -24.41 -6.46
N GLN A 85 6.83 -24.04 -7.56
CA GLN A 85 7.89 -23.01 -7.58
C GLN A 85 7.40 -21.67 -7.03
N HIS A 86 6.19 -21.24 -7.41
CA HIS A 86 5.58 -20.01 -6.86
C HIS A 86 5.41 -20.10 -5.34
N ARG A 87 4.96 -21.25 -4.84
CA ARG A 87 4.80 -21.47 -3.40
C ARG A 87 6.16 -21.45 -2.71
N GLU A 88 7.17 -22.15 -3.23
CA GLU A 88 8.52 -22.17 -2.68
C GLU A 88 9.13 -20.76 -2.64
N ALA A 89 9.00 -19.98 -3.72
CA ALA A 89 9.42 -18.58 -3.75
C ALA A 89 8.69 -17.73 -2.70
N LEU A 90 7.36 -17.85 -2.59
CA LEU A 90 6.57 -17.12 -1.60
C LEU A 90 6.99 -17.44 -0.16
N PHE A 91 7.19 -18.72 0.18
CA PHE A 91 7.64 -19.12 1.52
C PHE A 91 9.10 -18.69 1.78
N GLY A 92 9.97 -18.74 0.76
CA GLY A 92 11.35 -18.25 0.85
C GLY A 92 11.41 -16.75 1.13
N ILE A 93 10.63 -15.95 0.41
CA ILE A 93 10.53 -14.48 0.62
C ILE A 93 9.95 -14.18 2.01
N HIS A 94 8.91 -14.93 2.43
CA HIS A 94 8.36 -14.80 3.78
C HIS A 94 9.43 -15.05 4.84
N GLN A 95 10.19 -16.16 4.74
CA GLN A 95 11.25 -16.46 5.70
C GLN A 95 12.34 -15.40 5.68
N GLN A 96 12.77 -14.95 4.49
CA GLN A 96 13.75 -13.87 4.36
C GLN A 96 13.29 -12.58 5.04
N ALA A 97 12.01 -12.22 4.93
CA ALA A 97 11.46 -11.05 5.63
C ALA A 97 11.54 -11.19 7.16
N ILE A 98 11.24 -12.37 7.68
CA ILE A 98 11.35 -12.67 9.12
C ILE A 98 12.81 -12.68 9.57
N ASP A 99 13.74 -13.21 8.77
CA ASP A 99 15.16 -13.22 9.10
C ASP A 99 15.75 -11.81 9.12
N LEU A 100 15.28 -10.91 8.26
CA LEU A 100 15.73 -9.52 8.17
C LEU A 100 15.20 -8.63 9.31
N LEU A 101 13.92 -8.78 9.66
CA LEU A 101 13.22 -7.82 10.56
C LEU A 101 12.67 -8.46 11.83
N GLY A 102 12.84 -9.76 12.02
CA GLY A 102 12.21 -10.53 13.10
C GLY A 102 10.70 -10.74 12.89
N PRO A 103 10.02 -11.33 13.89
CA PRO A 103 8.58 -11.58 13.83
C PRO A 103 7.73 -10.31 13.72
N ALA A 104 6.67 -10.38 12.90
CA ALA A 104 5.81 -9.23 12.62
C ALA A 104 5.12 -8.62 13.85
N ALA A 105 4.92 -9.40 14.92
CA ALA A 105 4.33 -8.92 16.17
C ALA A 105 5.11 -7.75 16.81
N GLY A 106 6.41 -7.64 16.55
CA GLY A 106 7.28 -6.57 17.06
C GLY A 106 7.47 -5.39 16.10
N TRP A 107 6.84 -5.41 14.92
CA TRP A 107 7.09 -4.42 13.87
C TRP A 107 6.45 -3.05 14.15
N GLU A 108 7.00 -2.03 13.50
CA GLU A 108 6.38 -0.71 13.41
C GLU A 108 4.95 -0.85 12.85
N LYS A 109 3.98 -0.26 13.55
CA LYS A 109 2.58 -0.32 13.17
C LYS A 109 2.28 0.62 12.00
N PRO A 110 1.60 0.13 10.94
CA PRO A 110 1.19 0.99 9.84
C PRO A 110 0.28 2.14 10.29
N VAL A 111 0.51 3.33 9.77
CA VAL A 111 -0.24 4.55 10.11
C VAL A 111 -1.34 4.78 9.08
N ASP A 112 -2.57 4.86 9.57
CA ASP A 112 -3.75 5.11 8.75
C ASP A 112 -3.93 6.60 8.40
N LEU A 113 -3.73 6.92 7.12
CA LEU A 113 -3.82 8.28 6.60
C LEU A 113 -5.27 8.71 6.32
N GLY A 114 -6.22 7.79 6.30
CA GLY A 114 -7.63 8.06 6.05
C GLY A 114 -8.20 7.27 4.86
N LEU A 115 -9.50 7.48 4.62
CA LEU A 115 -10.21 6.87 3.51
C LEU A 115 -9.79 7.48 2.17
N GLY A 116 -9.37 6.62 1.25
CA GLY A 116 -9.12 6.91 -0.15
C GLY A 116 -10.23 6.37 -1.05
N GLN A 117 -10.32 6.95 -2.25
CA GLN A 117 -11.22 6.51 -3.31
C GLN A 117 -10.52 6.54 -4.67
N CYS A 118 -10.79 5.55 -5.50
CA CYS A 118 -10.54 5.60 -6.93
C CYS A 118 -11.77 5.13 -7.72
N ARG A 119 -11.87 5.56 -8.98
CA ARG A 119 -12.98 5.27 -9.88
C ARG A 119 -12.46 4.93 -11.27
N ASP A 120 -13.12 3.99 -11.93
CA ASP A 120 -12.90 3.64 -13.33
C ASP A 120 -14.23 3.25 -13.98
N GLY A 121 -14.73 4.12 -14.85
CA GLY A 121 -16.09 4.02 -15.38
C GLY A 121 -17.15 3.96 -14.28
N ALA A 122 -17.93 2.88 -14.27
CA ALA A 122 -18.95 2.61 -13.24
C ALA A 122 -18.36 2.04 -11.93
N SER A 123 -17.08 1.65 -11.93
CA SER A 123 -16.44 1.03 -10.78
C SER A 123 -15.90 2.06 -9.80
N VAL A 124 -16.05 1.79 -8.51
CA VAL A 124 -15.50 2.58 -7.41
C VAL A 124 -14.91 1.65 -6.36
N SER A 125 -13.75 2.03 -5.82
CA SER A 125 -13.11 1.32 -4.72
C SER A 125 -12.76 2.27 -3.60
N TYR A 126 -13.00 1.81 -2.38
CA TYR A 126 -12.70 2.47 -1.12
C TYR A 126 -11.65 1.68 -0.36
N PHE A 127 -10.66 2.39 0.17
CA PHE A 127 -9.52 1.77 0.84
C PHE A 127 -8.94 2.72 1.89
N ARG A 128 -8.34 2.17 2.95
CA ARG A 128 -7.47 2.98 3.83
C ARG A 128 -6.16 3.21 3.11
N VAL A 129 -5.72 4.46 3.01
CA VAL A 129 -4.34 4.76 2.59
C VAL A 129 -3.44 4.58 3.79
N VAL A 130 -2.38 3.80 3.64
CA VAL A 130 -1.51 3.41 4.74
C VAL A 130 -0.10 3.94 4.52
N HIS A 131 0.43 4.61 5.53
CA HIS A 131 1.83 4.96 5.63
C HIS A 131 2.57 3.92 6.46
N TRP A 132 3.56 3.26 5.87
CA TRP A 132 4.33 2.22 6.56
C TRP A 132 5.79 2.21 6.11
N PRO A 133 6.65 3.05 6.72
CA PRO A 133 8.08 3.13 6.43
C PRO A 133 8.79 1.78 6.50
N LEU A 134 8.58 1.01 7.57
CA LEU A 134 9.18 -0.32 7.70
C LEU A 134 8.81 -1.25 6.54
N GLY A 135 7.56 -1.19 6.05
CA GLY A 135 7.14 -1.96 4.87
C GLY A 135 7.87 -1.55 3.59
N GLN A 136 8.18 -0.26 3.42
CA GLN A 136 8.99 0.19 2.28
C GLN A 136 10.44 -0.25 2.40
N GLU A 137 10.99 -0.22 3.62
CA GLU A 137 12.35 -0.67 3.89
C GLU A 137 12.49 -2.18 3.64
N LEU A 138 11.52 -2.99 4.09
CA LEU A 138 11.47 -4.42 3.75
C LEU A 138 11.49 -4.63 2.23
N ARG A 139 10.62 -3.92 1.50
CA ARG A 139 10.58 -4.02 0.04
C ARG A 139 11.93 -3.66 -0.59
N ARG A 140 12.56 -2.57 -0.12
CA ARG A 140 13.88 -2.14 -0.60
C ARG A 140 14.95 -3.21 -0.34
N GLN A 141 14.98 -3.84 0.83
CA GLN A 141 15.93 -4.90 1.15
C GLN A 141 15.73 -6.17 0.31
N LEU A 142 14.50 -6.42 -0.14
CA LEU A 142 14.15 -7.50 -1.06
C LEU A 142 14.35 -7.12 -2.55
N GLY A 143 14.91 -5.95 -2.84
CA GLY A 143 15.12 -5.47 -4.21
C GLY A 143 13.84 -5.04 -4.93
N LEU A 144 12.75 -4.82 -4.19
CA LEU A 144 11.47 -4.36 -4.73
C LEU A 144 11.37 -2.83 -4.72
N GLY A 145 10.63 -2.30 -5.69
CA GLY A 145 10.36 -0.87 -5.80
C GLY A 145 9.38 -0.34 -4.75
N PHE A 146 9.21 0.98 -4.71
CA PHE A 146 8.21 1.65 -3.89
C PHE A 146 6.77 1.21 -4.28
N THR A 147 5.88 1.08 -3.29
CA THR A 147 4.45 0.85 -3.53
C THR A 147 3.58 1.68 -2.60
N ASN A 148 2.31 1.90 -2.94
CA ASN A 148 1.37 2.54 -2.02
C ASN A 148 0.59 1.46 -1.26
N PHE A 149 0.90 1.32 0.03
CA PHE A 149 0.16 0.41 0.90
C PHE A 149 -1.26 0.92 1.14
N HIS A 150 -2.19 -0.03 1.12
CA HIS A 150 -3.59 0.25 1.34
C HIS A 150 -4.29 -0.99 1.89
N ILE A 151 -5.41 -0.77 2.57
CA ILE A 151 -6.34 -1.82 3.00
C ILE A 151 -7.63 -1.62 2.22
N THR A 152 -8.04 -2.61 1.43
CA THR A 152 -9.33 -2.53 0.73
C THR A 152 -10.46 -2.64 1.76
N VAL A 153 -11.38 -1.67 1.73
CA VAL A 153 -12.55 -1.63 2.61
C VAL A 153 -13.78 -2.17 1.87
N GLY A 154 -13.98 -1.72 0.62
CA GLY A 154 -15.09 -2.16 -0.22
C GLY A 154 -15.01 -1.60 -1.65
N PHE A 155 -15.72 -2.21 -2.59
CA PHE A 155 -15.79 -1.74 -3.97
C PHE A 155 -17.10 -2.14 -4.65
N VAL A 156 -17.48 -1.47 -5.74
CA VAL A 156 -18.63 -1.86 -6.57
C VAL A 156 -18.47 -1.34 -8.01
N PRO A 157 -18.87 -2.08 -9.06
CA PRO A 157 -19.10 -3.53 -9.02
C PRO A 157 -17.79 -4.31 -8.90
N ASN A 158 -16.70 -3.80 -9.46
CA ASN A 158 -15.38 -4.44 -9.47
C ASN A 158 -14.36 -3.61 -8.68
N ASP A 159 -13.29 -4.27 -8.19
CA ASP A 159 -12.16 -3.54 -7.61
C ASP A 159 -11.40 -2.81 -8.73
N VAL A 160 -10.94 -1.61 -8.41
CA VAL A 160 -10.25 -0.70 -9.33
C VAL A 160 -8.76 -0.74 -9.00
N HIS A 161 -7.97 -1.24 -9.94
CA HIS A 161 -6.51 -1.38 -9.81
C HIS A 161 -5.74 -0.15 -10.31
N LEU A 162 -6.21 1.04 -9.94
CA LEU A 162 -5.54 2.32 -10.21
C LEU A 162 -4.70 2.78 -9.01
N TYR A 163 -4.16 4.00 -9.07
CA TYR A 163 -3.41 4.62 -7.98
C TYR A 163 -4.18 4.66 -6.65
N LYS A 164 -3.60 4.10 -5.58
CA LYS A 164 -4.17 4.01 -4.21
C LYS A 164 -3.31 4.68 -3.12
N GLY A 165 -2.51 5.70 -3.47
CA GLY A 165 -1.67 6.44 -2.52
C GLY A 165 -2.28 7.76 -2.01
N PRO A 166 -1.52 8.62 -1.30
CA PRO A 166 -2.08 9.77 -0.58
C PRO A 166 -2.90 10.77 -1.41
N ALA A 167 -2.60 10.96 -2.70
CA ALA A 167 -3.42 11.81 -3.56
C ALA A 167 -4.87 11.32 -3.78
N SER A 168 -5.19 10.07 -3.45
CA SER A 168 -6.54 9.51 -3.53
C SER A 168 -7.38 9.72 -2.27
N LEU A 169 -6.82 10.33 -1.22
CA LEU A 169 -7.54 10.61 0.02
C LEU A 169 -8.78 11.47 -0.24
N ILE A 170 -9.92 11.08 0.32
CA ILE A 170 -11.20 11.77 0.12
C ILE A 170 -11.15 13.17 0.72
N CYS A 171 -10.54 13.35 1.90
CA CYS A 171 -10.39 14.67 2.53
C CYS A 171 -9.56 15.66 1.72
N LEU A 172 -8.86 15.20 0.67
CA LEU A 172 -8.12 16.05 -0.25
C LEU A 172 -8.91 16.45 -1.50
N GLN A 173 -10.08 15.83 -1.73
CA GLN A 173 -10.91 16.09 -2.90
C GLN A 173 -11.71 17.40 -2.77
N PRO A 174 -12.13 18.01 -3.90
CA PRO A 174 -12.94 19.22 -3.88
C PRO A 174 -14.19 19.09 -3.01
N GLY A 175 -14.50 20.14 -2.24
CA GLY A 175 -15.68 20.16 -1.37
C GLY A 175 -15.59 19.33 -0.09
N GLN A 176 -14.57 18.47 0.07
CA GLN A 176 -14.43 17.64 1.26
C GLN A 176 -13.78 18.40 2.41
N PRO A 177 -14.15 18.09 3.67
CA PRO A 177 -13.53 18.70 4.85
C PRO A 177 -12.16 18.09 5.13
N LEU A 178 -11.19 18.92 5.49
CA LEU A 178 -9.91 18.51 6.05
C LEU A 178 -9.76 19.08 7.46
N SER A 179 -9.62 18.23 8.48
CA SER A 179 -9.33 18.70 9.83
C SER A 179 -7.85 19.09 9.96
N ARG A 180 -7.55 20.08 10.82
CA ARG A 180 -6.18 20.50 11.08
C ARG A 180 -5.29 19.38 11.61
N LYS A 181 -5.83 18.49 12.46
CA LYS A 181 -5.12 17.29 12.95
C LYS A 181 -4.72 16.38 11.79
N ARG A 182 -5.62 16.14 10.84
CA ARG A 182 -5.34 15.34 9.65
C ARG A 182 -4.32 16.04 8.74
N ALA A 183 -4.44 17.34 8.53
CA ALA A 183 -3.46 18.11 7.75
C ALA A 183 -2.03 17.97 8.33
N LYS A 184 -1.88 18.13 9.65
CA LYS A 184 -0.59 17.94 10.33
C LYS A 184 -0.01 16.54 10.15
N LEU A 185 -0.85 15.50 10.28
CA LEU A 185 -0.44 14.12 10.04
C LEU A 185 0.03 13.89 8.60
N LEU A 186 -0.70 14.42 7.62
CA LEU A 186 -0.33 14.28 6.20
C LEU A 186 0.98 15.01 5.88
N ILE A 187 1.21 16.16 6.50
CA ILE A 187 2.47 16.91 6.35
C ILE A 187 3.64 16.17 7.00
N SER A 188 3.45 15.56 8.18
CA SER A 188 4.54 14.86 8.86
C SER A 188 5.06 13.64 8.10
N VAL A 189 4.25 13.07 7.19
CA VAL A 189 4.66 11.95 6.33
C VAL A 189 5.02 12.38 4.90
N ALA A 190 4.86 13.66 4.55
CA ALA A 190 4.89 14.11 3.16
C ALA A 190 6.24 13.88 2.46
N SER A 191 7.35 13.95 3.20
CA SER A 191 8.69 13.69 2.66
C SER A 191 8.84 12.28 2.08
N PHE A 192 8.13 11.28 2.61
CA PHE A 192 8.13 9.92 2.08
C PHE A 192 7.47 9.81 0.71
N TYR A 193 6.58 10.75 0.38
CA TYR A 193 5.81 10.78 -0.86
C TYR A 193 6.26 11.90 -1.79
N TYR A 194 7.53 12.31 -1.71
CA TYR A 194 8.07 13.43 -2.51
C TYR A 194 7.90 13.28 -4.03
N HIS A 195 7.76 12.03 -4.51
CA HIS A 195 7.50 11.72 -5.91
C HIS A 195 6.03 11.95 -6.30
N ASP A 196 5.09 11.96 -5.36
CA ASP A 196 3.67 12.22 -5.59
C ASP A 196 3.37 13.73 -5.59
N THR A 197 3.69 14.39 -6.71
CA THR A 197 3.41 15.83 -6.88
C THR A 197 1.92 16.17 -6.79
N LYS A 198 1.01 15.22 -7.08
CA LYS A 198 -0.43 15.43 -7.00
C LYS A 198 -0.87 15.52 -5.54
N PHE A 199 -0.33 14.68 -4.66
CA PHE A 199 -0.58 14.76 -3.23
C PHE A 199 -0.19 16.12 -2.64
N PHE A 200 1.01 16.61 -2.93
CA PHE A 200 1.47 17.93 -2.47
C PHE A 200 0.54 19.06 -2.94
N LYS A 201 0.16 19.06 -4.23
CA LYS A 201 -0.75 20.07 -4.80
C LYS A 201 -2.12 20.05 -4.11
N LEU A 202 -2.70 18.86 -3.92
CA LEU A 202 -4.01 18.73 -3.29
C LEU A 202 -3.98 19.13 -1.81
N LEU A 203 -2.97 18.68 -1.06
CA LEU A 203 -2.81 19.02 0.35
C LEU A 203 -2.59 20.53 0.54
N GLY A 204 -1.72 21.15 -0.27
CA GLY A 204 -1.51 22.59 -0.26
C GLY A 204 -2.79 23.38 -0.53
N ARG A 205 -3.57 22.96 -1.54
CA ARG A 205 -4.87 23.57 -1.85
C ARG A 205 -5.86 23.47 -0.69
N GLN A 206 -5.93 22.33 -0.01
CA GLN A 206 -6.81 22.18 1.15
C GLN A 206 -6.34 23.00 2.34
N CYS A 207 -5.05 23.01 2.65
CA CYS A 207 -4.51 23.86 3.71
C CYS A 207 -4.82 25.33 3.46
N TRP A 208 -4.64 25.81 2.23
CA TRP A 208 -5.02 27.18 1.84
C TRP A 208 -6.51 27.45 2.04
N LYS A 209 -7.37 26.59 1.49
CA LYS A 209 -8.84 26.72 1.60
C LYS A 209 -9.32 26.79 3.05
N HIS A 210 -8.68 26.06 3.95
CA HIS A 210 -9.05 25.99 5.37
C HIS A 210 -8.29 26.98 6.27
N GLY A 211 -7.44 27.86 5.70
CA GLY A 211 -6.66 28.85 6.46
C GLY A 211 -5.52 28.24 7.30
N TYR A 212 -5.05 27.05 6.97
CA TYR A 212 -3.94 26.36 7.64
C TYR A 212 -2.58 26.83 7.06
N TYR A 213 -2.32 28.13 7.14
CA TYR A 213 -1.17 28.75 6.48
C TYR A 213 0.18 28.28 7.06
N ALA A 214 0.26 28.06 8.38
CA ALA A 214 1.47 27.52 9.01
C ALA A 214 1.79 26.11 8.49
N GLU A 215 0.78 25.25 8.42
CA GLU A 215 0.88 23.91 7.83
C GLU A 215 1.29 23.96 6.34
N MET A 216 0.75 24.90 5.56
CA MET A 216 1.15 25.09 4.17
C MET A 216 2.61 25.54 4.03
N ALA A 217 3.10 26.41 4.92
CA ALA A 217 4.50 26.81 4.94
C ALA A 217 5.41 25.60 5.24
N SER A 218 5.05 24.77 6.22
CA SER A 218 5.78 23.52 6.51
C SER A 218 5.78 22.57 5.31
N LEU A 219 4.63 22.39 4.64
CA LEU A 219 4.56 21.54 3.44
C LEU A 219 5.46 22.05 2.32
N THR A 220 5.51 23.37 2.13
CA THR A 220 6.36 24.01 1.12
C THR A 220 7.83 23.77 1.40
N GLN A 221 8.26 23.92 2.66
CA GLN A 221 9.62 23.62 3.08
C GLN A 221 9.98 22.16 2.79
N VAL A 222 9.13 21.21 3.17
CA VAL A 222 9.33 19.78 2.88
C VAL A 222 9.48 19.55 1.38
N TYR A 223 8.61 20.14 0.55
CA TYR A 223 8.67 19.99 -0.91
C TYR A 223 9.99 20.50 -1.50
N VAL A 224 10.44 21.68 -1.06
CA VAL A 224 11.70 22.29 -1.52
C VAL A 224 12.88 21.41 -1.13
N THR A 225 12.99 21.01 0.14
CA THR A 225 14.07 20.13 0.61
C THR A 225 14.12 18.83 -0.17
N CYS A 226 12.98 18.17 -0.41
CA CYS A 226 12.95 16.94 -1.20
C CYS A 226 13.39 17.15 -2.66
N LYS A 227 13.04 18.29 -3.27
CA LYS A 227 13.47 18.61 -4.64
C LYS A 227 14.97 18.89 -4.75
N GLU A 228 15.57 19.49 -3.73
CA GLU A 228 17.02 19.70 -3.67
C GLU A 228 17.77 18.37 -3.53
N VAL A 229 17.32 17.49 -2.63
CA VAL A 229 17.89 16.14 -2.47
C VAL A 229 17.80 15.35 -3.79
N GLN A 230 16.66 15.42 -4.48
CA GLN A 230 16.48 14.74 -5.77
C GLN A 230 17.46 15.25 -6.84
N LYS A 231 17.66 16.58 -6.92
CA LYS A 231 18.62 17.18 -7.86
C LYS A 231 20.05 16.72 -7.57
N ASN A 232 20.45 16.69 -6.30
CA ASN A 232 21.80 16.30 -5.91
C ASN A 232 22.07 14.81 -6.16
N ASN A 233 21.09 13.94 -5.90
CA ASN A 233 21.24 12.50 -6.15
C ASN A 233 21.24 12.15 -7.65
N SER A 234 20.61 12.99 -8.50
CA SER A 234 20.62 12.81 -9.95
C SER A 234 21.99 13.10 -10.60
N ILE A 235 22.91 13.76 -9.89
CA ILE A 235 24.24 14.11 -10.40
C ILE A 235 25.24 12.94 -10.23
N TYR A 236 24.94 11.99 -9.34
CA TYR A 236 25.84 10.89 -8.98
C TYR A 236 25.42 9.52 -9.51
N LEU A 237 24.35 9.44 -10.30
CA LEU A 237 24.00 8.21 -11.01
C LEU A 237 24.54 8.29 -12.43
N PRO A 238 25.52 7.47 -12.83
CA PRO A 238 25.92 7.37 -14.23
C PRO A 238 24.66 7.03 -15.04
N ARG A 239 24.45 7.75 -16.14
CA ARG A 239 23.41 7.40 -17.10
C ARG A 239 23.70 5.98 -17.59
N ALA A 240 22.83 5.04 -17.20
CA ALA A 240 22.78 3.71 -17.81
C ALA A 240 22.33 3.82 -19.27
#